data_AF-A0AAN7ML35-F1
#
_entry.id   AF-A0AAN7ML35-F1
#
_cell.length_a   1.000
_cell.length_b   1.000
_cell.length_c   1.000
_cell.angle_alpha   90.00
_cell.angle_beta   90.00
_cell.angle_gamma   90.00
#
_symmetry.space_group_name_H-M   'P 1'
#
loop_
_entity.id
_entity.type
_entity.pdbx_description
1 polymer ?
#
loop_
_entity_poly.entity_id
_entity_poly.type
_entity_poly.pdbx_seq_one_letter_code
_entity_poly.pdbx_strand_id
1 'polypeptide(L)'
;MSFRSSRCALSPCAYLPAKLCTQSHLPAGVSVHPSLVVLSVVFADPFMELVEGKKISCKKLLTFLLFSFIFSSCLFVSLRQFRNSEPEHYDSNPSAQTAHAGNTSTPPKGEHRLTILLWKWPFGHHFNFINCSELFSTSDCHFTVNRSWSHKADAVIMHHRDVCRDTEGLAQLPRLPSQRWIWFNLESPSHSPNLGAMDNLFNLTMSYRRDSDIFTPYGELQLLGQPQPLSIPPKTKLVAWVVSNWRAGSYRVKYYQELKKHIAVDVYGRHHLPLPLDKLLPTVSQYNFYLAFENSRHEDYITEKLWRNALSSGTVPVVLGPPRENYERFLPPDSFIHVDDFASAGDLARYLWELSEDAERYQRYFQWRKWLKPVVGAGWALHVCRACRFLQTTEARYRVVPDLSEWFV
;
A
#
# COMPACT_ATOMS: atom_id res chain seq x y z
N MET A 1 -50.14 -17.34 -19.02
CA MET A 1 -51.02 -16.31 -18.41
C MET A 1 -50.45 -14.95 -18.82
N SER A 2 -51.01 -14.30 -19.87
CA SER A 2 -51.91 -13.12 -19.79
C SER A 2 -51.30 -11.94 -19.01
N PHE A 3 -51.16 -10.68 -19.47
CA PHE A 3 -51.31 -9.93 -20.73
C PHE A 3 -50.75 -8.49 -20.45
N ARG A 4 -50.22 -7.79 -21.47
CA ARG A 4 -50.06 -6.31 -21.66
C ARG A 4 -49.29 -5.46 -20.61
N SER A 5 -48.18 -4.80 -20.96
CA SER A 5 -48.01 -3.57 -21.78
C SER A 5 -48.57 -2.28 -21.15
N SER A 6 -47.68 -1.32 -20.86
CA SER A 6 -47.95 0.13 -20.91
C SER A 6 -46.62 0.90 -21.05
N ARG A 7 -46.47 1.62 -22.17
CA ARG A 7 -45.50 2.70 -22.37
C ARG A 7 -46.07 3.99 -21.78
N CYS A 8 -45.21 4.87 -21.28
CA CYS A 8 -45.46 6.32 -21.30
C CYS A 8 -44.16 7.05 -21.61
N ALA A 9 -44.19 7.84 -22.68
CA ALA A 9 -43.21 8.84 -23.04
C ALA A 9 -43.82 10.22 -22.77
N LEU A 10 -43.01 11.21 -22.39
CA LEU A 10 -43.16 12.63 -22.75
C LEU A 10 -41.90 13.39 -22.27
N SER A 11 -41.28 14.12 -23.21
CA SER A 11 -40.16 15.07 -23.04
C SER A 11 -40.70 16.52 -22.97
N PRO A 12 -39.93 17.59 -23.27
CA PRO A 12 -38.94 18.28 -22.45
C PRO A 12 -39.24 19.80 -22.27
N CYS A 13 -38.58 20.47 -21.31
CA CYS A 13 -38.41 21.93 -21.23
C CYS A 13 -37.10 22.21 -20.49
N ALA A 14 -36.31 23.27 -20.65
CA ALA A 14 -36.07 24.34 -21.62
C ALA A 14 -34.92 25.18 -20.97
N TYR A 15 -34.12 25.88 -21.77
CA TYR A 15 -32.85 26.53 -21.42
C TYR A 15 -32.99 27.99 -20.91
N LEU A 16 -32.02 28.42 -20.05
CA LEU A 16 -31.42 29.78 -19.86
C LEU A 16 -32.22 30.90 -19.10
N PRO A 17 -31.58 32.04 -18.69
CA PRO A 17 -30.54 32.23 -17.66
C PRO A 17 -30.81 33.43 -16.72
N ALA A 18 -30.04 33.62 -15.64
CA ALA A 18 -29.94 34.93 -14.97
C ALA A 18 -28.59 35.16 -14.28
N LYS A 19 -28.00 36.32 -14.58
CA LYS A 19 -26.78 36.91 -14.02
C LYS A 19 -27.16 37.97 -12.97
N LEU A 20 -26.32 38.09 -11.94
CA LEU A 20 -26.04 39.23 -11.06
C LEU A 20 -27.17 39.84 -10.19
N CYS A 21 -26.95 39.84 -8.87
CA CYS A 21 -26.74 41.09 -8.12
C CYS A 21 -26.02 40.85 -6.77
N THR A 22 -25.16 41.80 -6.45
CA THR A 22 -24.22 41.96 -5.33
C THR A 22 -24.86 42.42 -4.01
N GLN A 23 -24.24 42.03 -2.87
CA GLN A 23 -23.96 42.81 -1.63
C GLN A 23 -24.03 41.89 -0.38
N SER A 24 -22.87 41.50 0.17
CA SER A 24 -22.15 42.11 1.33
C SER A 24 -22.74 41.76 2.70
N HIS A 25 -22.01 40.95 3.49
CA HIS A 25 -21.59 41.25 4.87
C HIS A 25 -20.79 40.07 5.44
N LEU A 26 -19.49 40.30 5.70
CA LEU A 26 -18.64 39.50 6.57
C LEU A 26 -18.06 40.45 7.63
N PRO A 27 -17.99 40.06 8.92
CA PRO A 27 -17.33 40.88 9.93
C PRO A 27 -15.81 40.68 9.91
N ALA A 28 -15.15 41.76 10.31
CA ALA A 28 -13.72 42.00 10.29
C ALA A 28 -12.93 41.17 11.31
N GLY A 29 -11.63 40.99 11.02
CA GLY A 29 -10.61 40.93 12.07
C GLY A 29 -9.47 39.94 11.87
N VAL A 30 -8.58 40.15 10.89
CA VAL A 30 -7.13 39.87 11.06
C VAL A 30 -6.33 40.87 10.21
N SER A 31 -5.45 41.62 10.87
CA SER A 31 -4.48 42.56 10.28
C SER A 31 -3.39 41.81 9.50
N VAL A 32 -3.14 42.19 8.25
CA VAL A 32 -2.02 41.70 7.44
C VAL A 32 -1.09 42.87 7.10
N HIS A 33 0.20 42.67 7.38
CA HIS A 33 1.31 43.62 7.24
C HIS A 33 1.41 44.23 5.82
N PRO A 34 1.81 45.51 5.65
CA PRO A 34 1.80 46.19 4.34
C PRO A 34 2.86 45.73 3.33
N SER A 35 3.70 44.75 3.67
CA SER A 35 4.84 44.34 2.85
C SER A 35 4.52 43.26 1.79
N LEU A 36 3.31 42.71 1.80
CA LEU A 36 2.90 41.61 0.90
C LEU A 36 2.04 42.06 -0.30
N VAL A 37 1.50 43.28 -0.28
CA VAL A 37 0.70 43.83 -1.39
C VAL A 37 1.59 44.40 -2.51
N VAL A 38 2.87 44.65 -2.24
CA VAL A 38 3.81 45.21 -3.22
C VAL A 38 4.46 44.14 -4.11
N LEU A 39 4.43 42.86 -3.74
CA LEU A 39 5.00 41.78 -4.58
C LEU A 39 4.08 41.32 -5.71
N SER A 40 2.78 41.62 -5.65
CA SER A 40 1.80 41.16 -6.65
C SER A 40 1.64 42.08 -7.86
N VAL A 41 2.36 43.21 -7.91
CA VAL A 41 2.20 44.23 -8.97
C VAL A 41 3.41 44.30 -9.93
N VAL A 42 4.45 43.46 -9.77
CA VAL A 42 5.68 43.56 -10.59
C VAL A 42 5.99 42.30 -11.42
N PHE A 43 5.30 41.17 -11.21
CA PHE A 43 5.54 39.94 -11.98
C PHE A 43 4.42 39.68 -12.99
N ALA A 44 4.45 40.40 -14.11
CA ALA A 44 3.91 39.87 -15.36
C ALA A 44 4.92 38.83 -15.89
N ASP A 45 4.47 37.58 -16.00
CA ASP A 45 5.26 36.41 -16.40
C ASP A 45 5.94 36.61 -17.78
N PRO A 46 7.29 36.65 -17.87
CA PRO A 46 7.99 36.68 -19.15
C PRO A 46 7.85 35.36 -19.95
N PHE A 47 7.38 34.29 -19.31
CA PHE A 47 7.17 32.99 -19.94
C PHE A 47 5.94 32.97 -20.87
N MET A 48 4.87 33.68 -20.52
CA MET A 48 3.68 33.80 -21.38
C MET A 48 3.92 34.72 -22.59
N GLU A 49 4.72 35.79 -22.43
CA GLU A 49 5.03 36.72 -23.55
C GLU A 49 5.94 36.10 -24.63
N LEU A 50 6.77 35.10 -24.27
CA LEU A 50 7.61 34.35 -25.21
C LEU A 50 6.78 33.38 -26.08
N VAL A 51 5.70 32.83 -25.52
CA VAL A 51 4.76 31.93 -26.22
C VAL A 51 3.82 32.71 -27.14
N GLU A 52 3.55 33.99 -26.84
CA GLU A 52 2.71 34.88 -27.66
C GLU A 52 3.48 35.70 -28.73
N GLY A 53 4.79 35.50 -28.90
CA GLY A 53 5.58 36.13 -29.97
C GLY A 53 5.86 37.64 -29.80
N LYS A 54 5.79 38.19 -28.57
CA LYS A 54 6.12 39.60 -28.30
C LYS A 54 7.63 39.79 -28.07
N LYS A 55 8.17 40.93 -28.52
CA LYS A 55 9.59 41.30 -28.33
C LYS A 55 9.87 41.58 -26.84
N ILE A 56 10.61 40.67 -26.19
CA ILE A 56 11.09 40.83 -24.82
C ILE A 56 12.36 41.69 -24.81
N SER A 57 12.40 42.71 -23.95
CA SER A 57 13.57 43.57 -23.77
C SER A 57 14.73 42.80 -23.13
N CYS A 58 15.96 42.98 -23.65
CA CYS A 58 17.18 42.34 -23.10
C CYS A 58 17.33 42.52 -21.59
N LYS A 59 16.87 43.64 -21.02
CA LYS A 59 16.91 43.85 -19.57
C LYS A 59 16.05 42.84 -18.82
N LYS A 60 14.83 42.55 -19.29
CA LYS A 60 13.92 41.57 -18.66
C LYS A 60 14.44 40.14 -18.78
N LEU A 61 15.01 39.79 -19.94
CA LEU A 61 15.62 38.47 -20.16
C LEU A 61 16.83 38.27 -19.24
N LEU A 62 17.68 39.29 -19.10
CA LEU A 62 18.84 39.25 -18.22
C LEU A 62 18.43 39.11 -16.74
N THR A 63 17.38 39.81 -16.30
CA THR A 63 16.86 39.68 -14.93
C THR A 63 16.32 38.27 -14.65
N PHE A 64 15.60 37.68 -15.61
CA PHE A 64 15.11 36.31 -15.48
C PHE A 64 16.25 35.29 -15.38
N LEU A 65 17.25 35.39 -16.27
CA LEU A 65 18.41 34.49 -16.27
C LEU A 65 19.23 34.61 -14.97
N LEU A 66 19.42 35.83 -14.46
CA LEU A 66 20.09 36.06 -13.17
C LEU A 66 19.33 35.40 -12.01
N PHE A 67 17.99 35.53 -12.00
CA PHE A 67 17.18 34.93 -10.95
C PHE A 67 17.19 33.39 -11.01
N SER A 68 17.09 32.81 -12.21
CA SER A 68 17.20 31.35 -12.40
C SER A 68 18.57 30.81 -11.98
N PHE A 69 19.64 31.55 -12.26
CA PHE A 69 21.00 31.16 -11.85
C PHE A 69 21.19 31.20 -10.33
N ILE A 70 20.69 32.25 -9.66
CA ILE A 70 20.74 32.36 -8.20
C ILE A 70 19.91 31.24 -7.55
N PHE A 71 18.69 31.00 -8.04
CA PHE A 71 17.81 29.96 -7.52
C PHE A 71 18.44 28.56 -7.66
N SER A 72 19.01 28.25 -8.83
CA SER A 72 19.70 26.97 -9.06
C SER A 72 20.93 26.81 -8.17
N SER A 73 21.67 27.89 -7.92
CA SER A 73 22.86 27.87 -7.06
C SER A 73 22.47 27.65 -5.58
N CYS A 74 21.41 28.30 -5.10
CA CYS A 74 20.88 28.07 -3.76
C CYS A 74 20.37 26.63 -3.57
N LEU A 75 19.67 26.09 -4.58
CA LEU A 75 19.19 24.70 -4.54
C LEU A 75 20.35 23.70 -4.47
N PHE A 76 21.43 23.96 -5.22
CA PHE A 76 22.62 23.10 -5.24
C PHE A 76 23.39 23.12 -3.90
N VAL A 77 23.44 24.27 -3.22
CA VAL A 77 24.04 24.39 -1.89
C VAL A 77 23.21 23.66 -0.82
N SER A 78 21.87 23.80 -0.83
CA SER A 78 20.99 23.04 0.07
C SER A 78 21.08 21.52 -0.14
N LEU A 79 21.19 21.06 -1.39
CA LEU A 79 21.35 19.63 -1.69
C LEU A 79 22.73 19.08 -1.26
N ARG A 80 23.79 19.92 -1.25
CA ARG A 80 25.10 19.53 -0.69
C ARG A 80 25.08 19.43 0.83
N GLN A 81 24.35 20.32 1.52
CA GLN A 81 24.19 20.26 2.98
C GLN A 81 23.48 18.98 3.43
N PHE A 82 22.51 18.50 2.66
CA PHE A 82 21.81 17.24 2.92
C PHE A 82 22.66 15.97 2.68
N ARG A 83 23.78 16.07 1.95
CA ARG A 83 24.64 14.91 1.63
C ARG A 83 25.71 14.64 2.69
N ASN A 84 25.93 15.55 3.63
CA ASN A 84 26.99 15.46 4.64
C ASN A 84 26.43 15.22 6.04
N SER A 85 25.59 14.20 6.21
CA SER A 85 25.14 13.73 7.52
C SER A 85 25.45 12.24 7.63
N GLU A 86 26.60 11.89 8.22
CA GLU A 86 26.94 10.51 8.63
C GLU A 86 26.07 10.08 9.83
N PRO A 87 25.65 8.81 9.93
CA PRO A 87 25.09 8.26 11.16
C PRO A 87 26.19 7.70 12.07
N GLU A 88 26.10 8.05 13.35
CA GLU A 88 27.00 7.66 14.43
C GLU A 88 27.03 6.14 14.70
N HIS A 89 28.25 5.66 14.97
CA HIS A 89 28.66 4.31 15.32
C HIS A 89 28.42 4.07 16.81
N TYR A 90 27.71 2.99 17.18
CA TYR A 90 27.61 2.53 18.57
C TYR A 90 28.23 1.14 18.71
N ASP A 91 29.40 1.09 19.35
CA ASP A 91 30.12 -0.12 19.71
C ASP A 91 29.50 -0.78 20.95
N SER A 92 29.36 -2.11 20.91
CA SER A 92 29.38 -2.91 22.14
C SER A 92 29.84 -4.34 21.82
N ASN A 93 31.04 -4.65 22.33
CA ASN A 93 31.57 -6.01 22.45
C ASN A 93 31.46 -6.42 23.93
N PRO A 94 31.28 -7.72 24.22
CA PRO A 94 32.33 -8.38 24.98
C PRO A 94 32.69 -9.79 24.49
N SER A 95 33.99 -10.06 24.59
CA SER A 95 34.70 -11.32 24.42
C SER A 95 34.24 -12.42 25.39
N ALA A 96 34.17 -13.69 24.94
CA ALA A 96 35.22 -14.69 25.18
C ALA A 96 34.73 -16.16 25.09
N GLN A 97 35.61 -16.98 24.51
CA GLN A 97 35.97 -18.37 24.85
C GLN A 97 35.73 -19.48 23.83
N THR A 98 36.85 -20.18 23.63
CA THR A 98 37.26 -21.18 22.66
C THR A 98 36.87 -22.59 23.09
N ALA A 99 36.56 -23.48 22.15
CA ALA A 99 36.77 -24.92 22.32
C ALA A 99 37.15 -25.58 20.98
N HIS A 100 38.20 -26.42 21.03
CA HIS A 100 38.87 -27.06 19.92
C HIS A 100 38.24 -28.41 19.51
N ALA A 101 38.17 -28.60 18.18
CA ALA A 101 38.51 -29.77 17.36
C ALA A 101 38.04 -31.21 17.70
N GLY A 102 37.40 -31.84 16.70
CA GLY A 102 37.29 -33.29 16.52
C GLY A 102 36.67 -33.63 15.15
N ASN A 103 37.52 -33.96 14.17
CA ASN A 103 37.20 -34.25 12.76
C ASN A 103 36.57 -35.63 12.52
N THR A 104 35.68 -35.70 11.52
CA THR A 104 35.53 -36.69 10.40
C THR A 104 34.03 -36.77 10.03
N SER A 105 33.55 -36.75 8.80
CA SER A 105 34.15 -36.80 7.46
C SER A 105 33.04 -36.65 6.41
N THR A 106 32.82 -35.46 5.85
CA THR A 106 32.54 -35.19 4.41
C THR A 106 32.41 -33.68 4.25
N PRO A 107 33.18 -33.00 3.36
CA PRO A 107 32.95 -31.59 3.10
C PRO A 107 31.60 -31.44 2.37
N PRO A 108 30.69 -30.55 2.81
CA PRO A 108 29.51 -30.22 2.03
C PRO A 108 29.97 -29.67 0.69
N LYS A 109 29.39 -30.16 -0.41
CA LYS A 109 29.55 -29.55 -1.74
C LYS A 109 29.40 -28.04 -1.58
N GLY A 110 30.40 -27.27 -2.02
CA GLY A 110 30.52 -25.84 -1.73
C GLY A 110 29.19 -25.11 -1.82
N GLU A 111 28.78 -24.48 -0.71
CA GLU A 111 27.52 -23.74 -0.60
C GLU A 111 27.52 -22.58 -1.60
N HIS A 112 26.95 -22.82 -2.78
CA HIS A 112 26.68 -21.73 -3.71
C HIS A 112 25.56 -20.87 -3.12
N ARG A 113 25.94 -19.77 -2.47
CA ARG A 113 25.01 -18.76 -1.96
C ARG A 113 24.25 -18.14 -3.13
N LEU A 114 22.94 -18.40 -3.22
CA LEU A 114 22.09 -17.88 -4.29
C LEU A 114 22.20 -16.35 -4.37
N THR A 115 22.43 -15.83 -5.57
CA THR A 115 22.41 -14.40 -5.86
C THR A 115 21.05 -14.00 -6.43
N ILE A 116 20.37 -13.07 -5.75
CA ILE A 116 19.06 -12.56 -6.14
C ILE A 116 19.19 -11.07 -6.48
N LEU A 117 18.90 -10.73 -7.73
CA LEU A 117 18.86 -9.36 -8.22
C LEU A 117 17.45 -8.78 -8.04
N LEU A 118 17.31 -7.70 -7.28
CA LEU A 118 16.10 -6.88 -7.29
C LEU A 118 16.24 -5.85 -8.42
N TRP A 119 15.44 -6.00 -9.48
CA TRP A 119 15.61 -5.24 -10.72
C TRP A 119 15.45 -3.72 -10.54
N LYS A 120 14.49 -3.32 -9.72
CA LYS A 120 14.23 -1.95 -9.28
C LYS A 120 13.71 -1.95 -7.85
N TRP A 121 13.99 -0.88 -7.11
CA TRP A 121 13.38 -0.64 -5.80
C TRP A 121 11.86 -0.47 -5.93
N PRO A 122 11.03 -1.26 -5.22
CA PRO A 122 9.58 -1.13 -5.24
C PRO A 122 9.13 0.28 -4.89
N PHE A 123 8.48 0.96 -5.86
CA PHE A 123 8.05 2.36 -5.76
C PHE A 123 9.18 3.34 -5.37
N GLY A 124 10.44 2.99 -5.64
CA GLY A 124 11.60 3.78 -5.22
C GLY A 124 11.93 3.73 -3.72
N HIS A 125 11.29 2.83 -2.95
CA HIS A 125 11.64 2.65 -1.53
C HIS A 125 12.93 1.85 -1.39
N HIS A 126 13.97 2.51 -0.91
CA HIS A 126 15.25 1.88 -0.60
C HIS A 126 15.18 1.24 0.79
N PHE A 127 15.71 0.03 0.92
CA PHE A 127 15.78 -0.68 2.19
C PHE A 127 17.06 -1.51 2.26
N ASN A 128 17.52 -1.76 3.48
CA ASN A 128 18.63 -2.66 3.70
C ASN A 128 18.13 -4.10 3.57
N PHE A 129 18.86 -4.91 2.82
CA PHE A 129 18.68 -6.36 2.85
C PHE A 129 19.05 -6.88 4.25
N ILE A 130 18.37 -7.92 4.68
CA ILE A 130 18.53 -8.55 5.99
C ILE A 130 18.97 -10.00 5.81
N ASN A 131 19.57 -10.58 6.84
CA ASN A 131 19.94 -11.99 6.85
C ASN A 131 18.66 -12.85 6.95
N CYS A 132 18.37 -13.61 5.91
CA CYS A 132 17.14 -14.41 5.87
C CYS A 132 17.20 -15.66 6.78
N SER A 133 18.41 -16.07 7.20
CA SER A 133 18.61 -17.25 8.04
C SER A 133 17.97 -17.10 9.41
N GLU A 134 17.99 -15.89 9.96
CA GLU A 134 17.38 -15.55 11.26
C GLU A 134 15.85 -15.65 11.23
N LEU A 135 15.25 -15.53 10.04
CA LEU A 135 13.81 -15.49 9.85
C LEU A 135 13.21 -16.86 9.50
N PHE A 136 13.93 -17.65 8.71
CA PHE A 136 13.37 -18.85 8.08
C PHE A 136 14.17 -20.13 8.32
N SER A 137 15.27 -20.07 9.08
CA SER A 137 16.16 -21.22 9.31
C SER A 137 16.67 -21.86 8.00
N THR A 138 16.81 -21.04 6.95
CA THR A 138 17.37 -21.41 5.64
C THR A 138 18.64 -20.63 5.36
N SER A 139 19.56 -21.16 4.54
CA SER A 139 20.76 -20.44 4.14
C SER A 139 20.44 -19.06 3.54
N ASP A 140 21.23 -18.06 3.91
CA ASP A 140 21.07 -16.69 3.43
C ASP A 140 21.30 -16.58 1.91
N CYS A 141 20.76 -15.53 1.28
CA CYS A 141 21.00 -15.22 -0.13
C CYS A 141 21.79 -13.94 -0.28
N HIS A 142 22.61 -13.83 -1.33
CA HIS A 142 23.27 -12.58 -1.69
C HIS A 142 22.29 -11.71 -2.49
N PHE A 143 21.88 -10.58 -1.93
CA PHE A 143 20.96 -9.65 -2.58
C PHE A 143 21.70 -8.47 -3.18
N THR A 144 21.28 -8.05 -4.37
CA THR A 144 21.84 -6.86 -5.01
C THR A 144 20.78 -6.15 -5.83
N VAL A 145 20.98 -4.84 -6.03
CA VAL A 145 20.24 -4.02 -7.01
C VAL A 145 21.12 -3.61 -8.20
N ASN A 146 22.38 -4.08 -8.22
CA ASN A 146 23.31 -3.76 -9.28
C ASN A 146 22.99 -4.57 -10.53
N ARG A 147 22.38 -3.92 -11.53
CA ARG A 147 21.95 -4.55 -12.79
C ARG A 147 23.08 -5.18 -13.61
N SER A 148 24.35 -4.86 -13.34
CA SER A 148 25.49 -5.57 -13.96
C SER A 148 25.55 -7.06 -13.57
N TRP A 149 24.85 -7.46 -12.51
CA TRP A 149 24.72 -8.84 -12.07
C TRP A 149 23.61 -9.61 -12.78
N SER A 150 22.87 -8.99 -13.70
CA SER A 150 21.77 -9.63 -14.43
C SER A 150 22.14 -10.95 -15.10
N HIS A 151 23.37 -11.11 -15.59
CA HIS A 151 23.83 -12.37 -16.20
C HIS A 151 24.42 -13.39 -15.21
N LYS A 152 24.58 -13.00 -13.94
CA LYS A 152 25.19 -13.83 -12.88
C LYS A 152 24.19 -14.22 -11.79
N ALA A 153 23.09 -13.49 -11.66
CA ALA A 153 22.08 -13.75 -10.66
C ALA A 153 21.33 -15.05 -10.96
N ASP A 154 21.08 -15.84 -9.93
CA ASP A 154 20.25 -17.05 -10.00
C ASP A 154 18.77 -16.71 -10.18
N ALA A 155 18.34 -15.57 -9.62
CA ALA A 155 16.99 -15.06 -9.79
C ALA A 155 16.95 -13.53 -9.92
N VAL A 156 15.92 -13.03 -10.59
CA VAL A 156 15.63 -11.60 -10.76
C VAL A 156 14.20 -11.33 -10.29
N ILE A 157 14.05 -10.52 -9.25
CA ILE A 157 12.75 -10.04 -8.76
C ILE A 157 12.41 -8.75 -9.48
N MET A 158 11.23 -8.72 -10.12
CA MET A 158 10.73 -7.56 -10.84
C MET A 158 9.41 -7.11 -10.26
N HIS A 159 9.40 -5.93 -9.66
CA HIS A 159 8.19 -5.35 -9.10
C HIS A 159 7.30 -4.73 -10.20
N HIS A 160 6.09 -5.24 -10.36
CA HIS A 160 5.17 -4.92 -11.47
C HIS A 160 5.05 -3.41 -11.72
N ARG A 161 4.79 -2.63 -10.68
CA ARG A 161 4.54 -1.18 -10.82
C ARG A 161 5.74 -0.40 -11.34
N ASP A 162 6.95 -0.93 -11.21
CA ASP A 162 8.19 -0.28 -11.67
C ASP A 162 8.65 -0.76 -13.05
N VAL A 163 8.05 -1.85 -13.57
CA VAL A 163 8.45 -2.46 -14.85
C VAL A 163 7.32 -2.55 -15.88
N CYS A 164 6.06 -2.39 -15.49
CA CYS A 164 4.87 -2.53 -16.37
C CYS A 164 4.81 -1.57 -17.57
N ARG A 165 5.70 -0.57 -17.66
CA ARG A 165 5.80 0.37 -18.79
C ARG A 165 6.94 0.07 -19.76
N ASP A 166 7.81 -0.89 -19.44
CA ASP A 166 9.04 -1.20 -20.17
C ASP A 166 9.07 -2.69 -20.58
N THR A 167 7.94 -3.21 -21.04
CA THR A 167 7.77 -4.65 -21.32
C THR A 167 8.62 -5.11 -22.50
N GLU A 168 8.75 -4.28 -23.54
CA GLU A 168 9.62 -4.57 -24.69
C GLU A 168 11.10 -4.63 -24.28
N GLY A 169 11.55 -3.68 -23.45
CA GLY A 169 12.91 -3.67 -22.92
C GLY A 169 13.18 -4.90 -22.07
N LEU A 170 12.21 -5.34 -21.25
CA LEU A 170 12.31 -6.58 -20.48
C LEU A 170 12.37 -7.81 -21.38
N ALA A 171 11.50 -7.94 -22.37
CA ALA A 171 11.46 -9.11 -23.26
C ALA A 171 12.77 -9.29 -24.05
N GLN A 172 13.50 -8.20 -24.29
CA GLN A 172 14.80 -8.23 -24.97
C GLN A 172 15.98 -8.53 -24.05
N LEU A 173 15.79 -8.58 -22.73
CA LEU A 173 16.90 -8.85 -21.82
C LEU A 173 17.41 -10.29 -22.02
N PRO A 174 18.72 -10.47 -22.21
CA PRO A 174 19.31 -11.78 -22.31
C PRO A 174 19.12 -12.55 -21.00
N ARG A 175 18.58 -13.78 -21.10
CA ARG A 175 18.24 -14.61 -19.94
C ARG A 175 18.89 -15.98 -20.03
N LEU A 176 19.56 -16.39 -18.95
CA LEU A 176 20.06 -17.75 -18.80
C LEU A 176 18.88 -18.72 -18.56
N PRO A 177 18.87 -19.91 -19.18
CA PRO A 177 17.81 -20.91 -18.95
C PRO A 177 17.62 -21.28 -17.47
N SER A 178 18.70 -21.27 -16.67
CA SER A 178 18.66 -21.54 -15.23
C SER A 178 18.07 -20.40 -14.41
N GLN A 179 18.18 -19.15 -14.89
CA GLN A 179 17.77 -17.97 -14.14
C GLN A 179 16.25 -17.88 -14.01
N ARG A 180 15.76 -17.62 -12.78
CA ARG A 180 14.34 -17.44 -12.48
C ARG A 180 13.95 -15.97 -12.41
N TRP A 181 13.02 -15.56 -13.27
CA TRP A 181 12.37 -14.27 -13.17
C TRP A 181 11.11 -14.40 -12.32
N ILE A 182 11.02 -13.56 -11.31
CA ILE A 182 9.95 -13.53 -10.32
C ILE A 182 9.15 -12.25 -10.52
N TRP A 183 7.89 -12.40 -10.92
CA TRP A 183 6.95 -11.30 -10.95
C TRP A 183 6.50 -11.00 -9.52
N PHE A 184 6.78 -9.79 -9.04
CA PHE A 184 6.40 -9.37 -7.69
C PHE A 184 5.36 -8.24 -7.73
N ASN A 185 4.23 -8.42 -7.08
CA ASN A 185 3.21 -7.39 -7.00
C ASN A 185 2.37 -7.53 -5.72
N LEU A 186 2.13 -6.41 -5.05
CA LEU A 186 1.18 -6.35 -3.92
C LEU A 186 -0.05 -5.48 -4.24
N GLU A 187 -0.07 -4.80 -5.38
CA GLU A 187 -1.26 -4.07 -5.84
C GLU A 187 -2.29 -5.00 -6.45
N SER A 188 -3.57 -4.65 -6.35
CA SER A 188 -4.64 -5.42 -6.96
C SER A 188 -4.63 -5.34 -8.49
N PRO A 189 -5.34 -6.24 -9.21
CA PRO A 189 -5.49 -6.16 -10.66
C PRO A 189 -5.98 -4.80 -11.15
N SER A 190 -6.97 -4.20 -10.47
CA SER A 190 -7.46 -2.85 -10.80
C SER A 190 -6.41 -1.74 -10.67
N HIS A 191 -5.31 -2.01 -9.97
CA HIS A 191 -4.19 -1.11 -9.76
C HIS A 191 -2.88 -1.62 -10.39
N SER A 192 -2.98 -2.59 -11.31
CA SER A 192 -1.86 -3.25 -11.98
C SER A 192 -2.04 -3.16 -13.50
N PRO A 193 -1.71 -2.02 -14.12
CA PRO A 193 -1.89 -1.83 -15.57
C PRO A 193 -0.93 -2.71 -16.37
N ASN A 194 -1.28 -3.00 -17.62
CA ASN A 194 -0.44 -3.73 -18.57
C ASN A 194 -0.07 -5.17 -18.13
N LEU A 195 -0.91 -5.85 -17.36
CA LEU A 195 -0.69 -7.26 -17.00
C LEU A 195 -0.51 -8.14 -18.26
N GLY A 196 -1.35 -7.95 -19.28
CA GLY A 196 -1.28 -8.77 -20.50
C GLY A 196 0.04 -8.60 -21.28
N ALA A 197 0.66 -7.42 -21.22
CA ALA A 197 1.97 -7.19 -21.82
C ALA A 197 3.11 -7.91 -21.06
N MET A 198 2.80 -8.51 -19.91
CA MET A 198 3.71 -9.25 -19.06
C MET A 198 3.45 -10.76 -19.08
N ASP A 199 2.48 -11.21 -19.87
CA ASP A 199 2.17 -12.63 -20.05
C ASP A 199 3.40 -13.36 -20.58
N ASN A 200 3.62 -14.58 -20.08
CA ASN A 200 4.70 -15.47 -20.51
C ASN A 200 6.14 -14.96 -20.24
N LEU A 201 6.34 -13.81 -19.57
CA LEU A 201 7.68 -13.28 -19.28
C LEU A 201 8.34 -13.90 -18.04
N PHE A 202 7.54 -14.36 -17.08
CA PHE A 202 8.01 -14.75 -15.75
C PHE A 202 7.98 -16.26 -15.54
N ASN A 203 8.74 -16.74 -14.56
CA ASN A 203 8.76 -18.15 -14.15
C ASN A 203 8.03 -18.41 -12.85
N LEU A 204 7.96 -17.37 -12.00
CA LEU A 204 7.42 -17.44 -10.67
C LEU A 204 6.56 -16.22 -10.38
N THR A 205 5.46 -16.42 -9.67
CA THR A 205 4.63 -15.34 -9.12
C THR A 205 4.92 -15.14 -7.64
N MET A 206 4.96 -13.88 -7.23
CA MET A 206 5.12 -13.47 -5.84
C MET A 206 4.09 -12.38 -5.57
N SER A 207 3.05 -12.70 -4.82
CA SER A 207 1.98 -11.74 -4.55
C SER A 207 1.18 -12.09 -3.29
N TYR A 208 0.16 -11.29 -2.99
CA TYR A 208 -0.80 -11.57 -1.92
C TYR A 208 -1.78 -12.70 -2.28
N ARG A 209 -1.87 -13.16 -3.54
CA ARG A 209 -2.74 -14.28 -3.90
C ARG A 209 -2.20 -15.58 -3.33
N ARG A 210 -3.05 -16.37 -2.67
CA ARG A 210 -2.66 -17.59 -1.95
C ARG A 210 -2.09 -18.68 -2.86
N ASP A 211 -2.49 -18.71 -4.12
CA ASP A 211 -2.00 -19.62 -5.15
C ASP A 211 -0.77 -19.08 -5.91
N SER A 212 -0.18 -17.96 -5.47
CA SER A 212 1.13 -17.53 -5.96
C SER A 212 2.21 -18.53 -5.56
N ASP A 213 3.26 -18.66 -6.37
CA ASP A 213 4.40 -19.51 -6.03
C ASP A 213 5.06 -19.07 -4.71
N ILE A 214 5.21 -17.76 -4.54
CA ILE A 214 5.75 -17.14 -3.33
C ILE A 214 4.66 -16.28 -2.69
N PHE A 215 3.83 -16.92 -1.86
CA PHE A 215 2.76 -16.26 -1.13
C PHE A 215 3.30 -15.22 -0.13
N THR A 216 2.88 -13.97 -0.35
CA THR A 216 3.35 -12.77 0.34
C THR A 216 2.16 -11.92 0.81
N PRO A 217 1.45 -12.35 1.87
CA PRO A 217 0.29 -11.63 2.36
C PRO A 217 0.67 -10.35 3.12
N TYR A 218 -0.28 -9.43 3.22
CA TYR A 218 -0.20 -8.23 4.05
C TYR A 218 -0.29 -8.50 5.56
N GLY A 219 -0.62 -9.73 5.95
CA GLY A 219 -0.64 -10.20 7.33
C GLY A 219 -1.17 -11.62 7.43
N GLU A 220 -1.02 -12.19 8.61
CA GLU A 220 -1.46 -13.55 8.93
C GLU A 220 -1.84 -13.67 10.41
N LEU A 221 -2.62 -14.69 10.76
CA LEU A 221 -2.87 -15.05 12.15
C LEU A 221 -1.83 -16.08 12.60
N GLN A 222 -1.06 -15.74 13.63
CA GLN A 222 -0.10 -16.65 14.24
C GLN A 222 -0.73 -17.35 15.44
N LEU A 223 -0.61 -18.69 15.48
CA LEU A 223 -0.97 -19.50 16.64
C LEU A 223 -0.05 -19.23 17.83
N LEU A 224 -0.64 -18.99 18.98
CA LEU A 224 0.02 -18.79 20.26
C LEU A 224 0.28 -20.16 20.91
N GLY A 225 1.46 -20.32 21.51
CA GLY A 225 1.80 -21.56 22.21
C GLY A 225 0.99 -21.80 23.48
N GLN A 226 0.35 -20.77 24.02
CA GLN A 226 -0.50 -20.81 25.22
C GLN A 226 -1.67 -19.82 25.07
N PRO A 227 -2.82 -20.08 25.70
CA PRO A 227 -3.95 -19.18 25.62
C PRO A 227 -3.64 -17.86 26.35
N GLN A 228 -3.98 -16.74 25.73
CA GLN A 228 -3.83 -15.42 26.34
C GLN A 228 -5.15 -14.94 26.95
N PRO A 229 -5.12 -14.18 28.06
CA PRO A 229 -6.30 -13.49 28.57
C PRO A 229 -6.87 -12.55 27.51
N LEU A 230 -8.19 -12.55 27.38
CA LEU A 230 -8.87 -11.66 26.45
C LEU A 230 -8.78 -10.22 26.99
N SER A 231 -8.13 -9.35 26.22
CA SER A 231 -8.04 -7.93 26.51
C SER A 231 -8.57 -7.13 25.33
N ILE A 232 -9.60 -6.33 25.58
CA ILE A 232 -10.22 -5.43 24.60
C ILE A 232 -9.87 -4.00 25.04
N PRO A 233 -9.21 -3.18 24.18
CA PRO A 233 -8.93 -1.79 24.51
C PRO A 233 -10.22 -1.02 24.80
N PRO A 234 -10.23 -0.07 25.76
CA PRO A 234 -11.38 0.77 26.03
C PRO A 234 -11.88 1.47 24.76
N LYS A 235 -13.19 1.40 24.53
CA LYS A 235 -13.85 2.02 23.36
C LYS A 235 -14.59 3.27 23.79
N THR A 236 -14.29 4.39 23.13
CA THR A 236 -14.89 5.71 23.40
C THR A 236 -15.56 6.30 22.16
N LYS A 237 -15.39 5.66 21.01
CA LYS A 237 -15.91 6.09 19.72
C LYS A 237 -16.46 4.91 18.93
N LEU A 238 -17.36 5.19 17.99
CA LEU A 238 -18.12 4.14 17.32
C LEU A 238 -17.42 3.60 16.07
N VAL A 239 -17.31 4.41 15.00
CA VAL A 239 -16.74 3.97 13.71
C VAL A 239 -15.65 4.92 13.22
N ALA A 240 -14.49 4.36 12.84
CA ALA A 240 -13.43 5.08 12.15
C ALA A 240 -13.22 4.57 10.72
N TRP A 241 -12.78 5.48 9.83
CA TRP A 241 -12.25 5.11 8.53
C TRP A 241 -11.00 5.92 8.19
N VAL A 242 -9.90 5.24 7.84
CA VAL A 242 -8.66 5.91 7.44
C VAL A 242 -8.44 5.67 5.95
N VAL A 243 -8.54 6.73 5.14
CA VAL A 243 -8.51 6.66 3.68
C VAL A 243 -7.81 7.87 3.06
N SER A 244 -6.83 7.62 2.19
CA SER A 244 -6.12 8.67 1.45
C SER A 244 -6.27 8.57 -0.07
N ASN A 245 -6.64 7.40 -0.59
CA ASN A 245 -6.96 7.21 -2.01
C ASN A 245 -8.47 7.43 -2.23
N TRP A 246 -8.92 8.68 -2.10
CA TRP A 246 -10.32 9.03 -2.26
C TRP A 246 -10.70 9.16 -3.73
N ARG A 247 -11.56 8.25 -4.22
CA ARG A 247 -12.13 8.30 -5.59
C ARG A 247 -13.64 8.26 -5.49
N ALA A 248 -14.31 9.38 -5.77
CA ALA A 248 -15.76 9.53 -5.60
C ALA A 248 -16.58 8.43 -6.30
N GLY A 249 -16.12 7.97 -7.48
CA GLY A 249 -16.78 6.91 -8.24
C GLY A 249 -16.53 5.48 -7.75
N SER A 250 -15.56 5.27 -6.83
CA SER A 250 -15.20 3.93 -6.34
C SER A 250 -16.30 3.31 -5.47
N TYR A 251 -16.40 1.99 -5.49
CA TYR A 251 -17.43 1.25 -4.74
C TYR A 251 -17.39 1.58 -3.24
N ARG A 252 -16.22 1.57 -2.60
CA ARG A 252 -16.08 1.89 -1.17
C ARG A 252 -16.53 3.30 -0.80
N VAL A 253 -16.29 4.28 -1.67
CA VAL A 253 -16.71 5.67 -1.39
C VAL A 253 -18.21 5.77 -1.55
N LYS A 254 -18.80 5.17 -2.59
CA LYS A 254 -20.26 5.11 -2.75
C LYS A 254 -20.92 4.42 -1.55
N TYR A 255 -20.39 3.28 -1.11
CA TYR A 255 -20.89 2.57 0.07
C TYR A 255 -20.80 3.43 1.33
N TYR A 256 -19.67 4.10 1.56
CA TYR A 256 -19.52 5.07 2.65
C TYR A 256 -20.53 6.21 2.59
N GLN A 257 -20.82 6.76 1.39
CA GLN A 257 -21.80 7.85 1.24
C GLN A 257 -23.22 7.43 1.64
N GLU A 258 -23.57 6.15 1.45
CA GLU A 258 -24.82 5.59 1.96
C GLU A 258 -24.75 5.33 3.47
N LEU A 259 -23.68 4.68 3.95
CA LEU A 259 -23.50 4.34 5.37
C LEU A 259 -23.54 5.58 6.28
N LYS A 260 -22.86 6.66 5.89
CA LYS A 260 -22.78 7.89 6.71
C LYS A 260 -24.12 8.59 6.95
N LYS A 261 -25.16 8.23 6.19
CA LYS A 261 -26.53 8.75 6.39
C LYS A 261 -27.18 8.14 7.63
N HIS A 262 -26.67 6.99 8.09
CA HIS A 262 -27.27 6.18 9.14
C HIS A 262 -26.40 6.04 10.40
N ILE A 263 -25.09 6.28 10.28
CA ILE A 263 -24.15 6.21 11.40
C ILE A 263 -23.02 7.24 11.23
N ALA A 264 -22.59 7.86 12.33
CA ALA A 264 -21.45 8.76 12.32
C ALA A 264 -20.15 7.98 12.10
N VAL A 265 -19.29 8.47 11.21
CA VAL A 265 -17.99 7.86 10.89
C VAL A 265 -16.92 8.94 10.93
N ASP A 266 -15.95 8.78 11.82
CA ASP A 266 -14.78 9.66 11.85
C ASP A 266 -13.83 9.26 10.72
N VAL A 267 -13.67 10.15 9.74
CA VAL A 267 -12.80 9.91 8.58
C VAL A 267 -11.47 10.63 8.75
N TYR A 268 -10.40 9.87 8.56
CA TYR A 268 -9.02 10.34 8.60
C TYR A 268 -8.32 10.14 7.26
N GLY A 269 -7.26 10.91 7.02
CA GLY A 269 -6.40 10.79 5.84
C GLY A 269 -6.40 12.03 4.98
N ARG A 270 -5.98 11.86 3.71
CA ARG A 270 -5.83 12.99 2.78
C ARG A 270 -7.19 13.67 2.56
N HIS A 271 -7.27 14.98 2.84
CA HIS A 271 -8.49 15.81 2.79
C HIS A 271 -9.52 15.55 3.91
N HIS A 272 -9.15 14.83 4.96
CA HIS A 272 -9.99 14.56 6.12
C HIS A 272 -9.23 14.91 7.41
N LEU A 273 -9.62 14.33 8.55
CA LEU A 273 -8.89 14.52 9.81
C LEU A 273 -7.43 14.03 9.64
N PRO A 274 -6.42 14.84 10.03
CA PRO A 274 -5.04 14.40 9.97
C PRO A 274 -4.81 13.26 10.96
N LEU A 275 -4.03 12.26 10.56
CA LEU A 275 -3.63 11.15 11.42
C LEU A 275 -2.18 10.76 11.14
N PRO A 276 -1.23 11.15 12.01
CA PRO A 276 0.15 10.70 11.91
C PRO A 276 0.25 9.16 11.96
N LEU A 277 1.22 8.61 11.22
CA LEU A 277 1.35 7.15 11.06
C LEU A 277 1.64 6.42 12.38
N ASP A 278 2.39 7.05 13.29
CA ASP A 278 2.71 6.57 14.64
C ASP A 278 1.49 6.62 15.59
N LYS A 279 0.51 7.48 15.29
CA LYS A 279 -0.74 7.61 16.05
C LYS A 279 -1.86 6.73 15.52
N LEU A 280 -1.68 6.05 14.38
CA LEU A 280 -2.73 5.24 13.77
C LEU A 280 -3.29 4.19 14.74
N LEU A 281 -2.44 3.35 15.33
CA LEU A 281 -2.93 2.26 16.17
C LEU A 281 -3.62 2.75 17.45
N PRO A 282 -3.02 3.70 18.22
CA PRO A 282 -3.65 4.26 19.41
C PRO A 282 -4.94 5.05 19.14
N THR A 283 -5.08 5.66 17.96
CA THR A 283 -6.32 6.34 17.57
C THR A 283 -7.39 5.33 17.22
N VAL A 284 -7.09 4.35 16.35
CA VAL A 284 -8.09 3.35 15.92
C VAL A 284 -8.51 2.43 17.07
N SER A 285 -7.65 2.19 18.06
CA SER A 285 -7.98 1.36 19.22
C SER A 285 -9.11 1.92 20.08
N GLN A 286 -9.41 3.23 19.97
CA GLN A 286 -10.52 3.88 20.69
C GLN A 286 -11.89 3.60 20.06
N TYR A 287 -11.94 3.01 18.86
CA TYR A 287 -13.18 2.76 18.13
C TYR A 287 -13.67 1.32 18.32
N ASN A 288 -14.99 1.14 18.43
CA ASN A 288 -15.60 -0.19 18.35
C ASN A 288 -15.35 -0.84 16.98
N PHE A 289 -15.50 -0.05 15.92
CA PHE A 289 -15.45 -0.53 14.54
C PHE A 289 -14.48 0.28 13.68
N TYR A 290 -13.80 -0.40 12.77
CA TYR A 290 -12.95 0.21 11.76
C TYR A 290 -13.39 -0.25 10.37
N LEU A 291 -13.65 0.70 9.47
CA LEU A 291 -13.98 0.39 8.07
C LEU A 291 -12.72 -0.04 7.30
N ALA A 292 -12.47 -1.35 7.25
CA ALA A 292 -11.37 -1.95 6.50
C ALA A 292 -11.74 -2.11 5.01
N PHE A 293 -12.06 -1.00 4.36
CA PHE A 293 -12.57 -0.98 2.98
C PHE A 293 -11.45 -0.95 1.94
N GLU A 294 -11.30 -2.04 1.21
CA GLU A 294 -10.33 -2.17 0.14
C GLU A 294 -10.65 -1.25 -1.05
N ASN A 295 -9.59 -0.85 -1.76
CA ASN A 295 -9.73 0.04 -2.91
C ASN A 295 -10.33 -0.66 -4.14
N SER A 296 -10.42 -1.98 -4.11
CA SER A 296 -10.87 -2.86 -5.18
C SER A 296 -11.28 -4.22 -4.59
N ARG A 297 -12.02 -5.03 -5.36
CA ARG A 297 -12.56 -6.33 -4.92
C ARG A 297 -11.94 -7.42 -5.78
N HIS A 298 -10.92 -8.10 -5.25
CA HIS A 298 -10.18 -9.14 -5.95
C HIS A 298 -9.87 -10.28 -4.98
N GLU A 299 -9.78 -11.51 -5.48
CA GLU A 299 -9.51 -12.70 -4.68
C GLU A 299 -8.27 -12.50 -3.80
N ASP A 300 -8.38 -12.82 -2.51
CA ASP A 300 -7.32 -12.75 -1.51
C ASP A 300 -6.74 -11.34 -1.24
N TYR A 301 -7.27 -10.28 -1.86
CA TYR A 301 -6.79 -8.91 -1.67
C TYR A 301 -7.29 -8.32 -0.34
N ILE A 302 -6.60 -8.68 0.74
CA ILE A 302 -6.88 -8.28 2.12
C ILE A 302 -5.61 -7.63 2.69
N THR A 303 -5.64 -6.31 2.90
CA THR A 303 -4.41 -5.52 3.09
C THR A 303 -4.18 -5.04 4.52
N GLU A 304 -3.25 -4.09 4.70
CA GLU A 304 -2.96 -3.41 5.96
C GLU A 304 -4.20 -2.82 6.64
N LYS A 305 -5.27 -2.52 5.89
CA LYS A 305 -6.53 -2.01 6.45
C LYS A 305 -7.15 -2.99 7.43
N LEU A 306 -7.15 -4.27 7.08
CA LEU A 306 -7.62 -5.32 7.98
C LEU A 306 -6.52 -5.65 9.01
N TRP A 307 -5.33 -6.02 8.54
CA TRP A 307 -4.30 -6.61 9.39
C TRP A 307 -3.73 -5.62 10.40
N ARG A 308 -3.23 -4.48 9.91
CA ARG A 308 -2.57 -3.47 10.74
C ARG A 308 -3.58 -2.54 11.40
N ASN A 309 -4.49 -1.96 10.62
CA ASN A 309 -5.30 -0.85 11.12
C ASN A 309 -6.45 -1.34 12.02
N ALA A 310 -7.09 -2.46 11.71
CA ALA A 310 -8.17 -2.99 12.54
C ALA A 310 -7.67 -4.02 13.58
N LEU A 311 -7.10 -5.13 13.11
CA LEU A 311 -6.74 -6.24 14.00
C LEU A 311 -5.62 -5.86 14.97
N SER A 312 -4.53 -5.22 14.54
CA SER A 312 -3.48 -4.80 15.48
C SER A 312 -3.91 -3.69 16.44
N SER A 313 -4.95 -2.91 16.12
CA SER A 313 -5.54 -1.91 17.03
C SER A 313 -6.53 -2.47 18.05
N GLY A 314 -6.89 -3.76 17.95
CA GLY A 314 -7.89 -4.34 18.84
C GLY A 314 -9.30 -3.81 18.56
N THR A 315 -9.64 -3.56 17.30
CA THR A 315 -10.92 -3.03 16.84
C THR A 315 -11.59 -4.04 15.90
N VAL A 316 -12.92 -4.15 15.92
CA VAL A 316 -13.64 -5.08 15.03
C VAL A 316 -13.63 -4.52 13.60
N PRO A 317 -13.06 -5.24 12.62
CA PRO A 317 -13.07 -4.80 11.23
C PRO A 317 -14.47 -4.95 10.61
N VAL A 318 -14.93 -3.89 9.96
CA VAL A 318 -16.05 -3.91 9.01
C VAL A 318 -15.43 -3.91 7.62
N VAL A 319 -15.56 -5.03 6.91
CA VAL A 319 -14.76 -5.30 5.69
C VAL A 319 -15.60 -5.13 4.42
N LEU A 320 -14.95 -4.60 3.39
CA LEU A 320 -15.48 -4.49 2.04
C LEU A 320 -14.32 -4.75 1.08
N GLY A 321 -14.39 -5.84 0.32
CA GLY A 321 -13.32 -6.30 -0.56
C GLY A 321 -13.74 -7.56 -1.32
N PRO A 322 -12.98 -8.67 -1.27
CA PRO A 322 -13.42 -9.95 -1.82
C PRO A 322 -14.70 -10.48 -1.12
N PRO A 323 -15.33 -11.54 -1.64
CA PRO A 323 -16.48 -12.18 -0.98
C PRO A 323 -16.18 -12.64 0.45
N ARG A 324 -17.24 -12.79 1.27
CA ARG A 324 -17.12 -13.19 2.68
C ARG A 324 -16.31 -14.49 2.84
N GLU A 325 -16.59 -15.49 2.03
CA GLU A 325 -15.97 -16.80 2.07
C GLU A 325 -14.46 -16.71 1.82
N ASN A 326 -14.02 -15.69 1.07
CA ASN A 326 -12.61 -15.44 0.83
C ASN A 326 -11.91 -14.90 2.10
N TYR A 327 -12.54 -14.03 2.89
CA TYR A 327 -12.02 -13.61 4.20
C TYR A 327 -11.92 -14.79 5.17
N GLU A 328 -12.90 -15.70 5.16
CA GLU A 328 -12.94 -16.88 6.05
C GLU A 328 -11.79 -17.87 5.78
N ARG A 329 -11.12 -17.79 4.63
CA ARG A 329 -9.88 -18.54 4.35
C ARG A 329 -8.69 -18.07 5.20
N PHE A 330 -8.73 -16.85 5.73
CA PHE A 330 -7.64 -16.21 6.47
C PHE A 330 -7.99 -15.90 7.92
N LEU A 331 -9.28 -15.81 8.24
CA LEU A 331 -9.80 -15.31 9.50
C LEU A 331 -10.94 -16.18 10.02
N PRO A 332 -11.09 -16.34 11.34
CA PRO A 332 -12.30 -16.92 11.91
C PRO A 332 -13.55 -16.14 11.47
N PRO A 333 -14.66 -16.80 11.11
CA PRO A 333 -15.90 -16.17 10.65
C PRO A 333 -16.44 -15.09 11.61
N ASP A 334 -16.26 -15.30 12.92
CA ASP A 334 -16.72 -14.39 13.97
C ASP A 334 -15.69 -13.31 14.35
N SER A 335 -14.68 -13.06 13.52
CA SER A 335 -13.64 -12.04 13.79
C SER A 335 -13.84 -10.72 13.05
N PHE A 336 -14.80 -10.65 12.13
CA PHE A 336 -15.06 -9.51 11.26
C PHE A 336 -16.53 -9.42 10.88
N ILE A 337 -16.96 -8.23 10.43
CA ILE A 337 -18.30 -7.95 9.93
C ILE A 337 -18.18 -7.68 8.43
N HIS A 338 -18.86 -8.46 7.59
CA HIS A 338 -18.83 -8.23 6.14
C HIS A 338 -19.99 -7.32 5.73
N VAL A 339 -19.74 -6.34 4.85
CA VAL A 339 -20.81 -5.43 4.40
C VAL A 339 -21.95 -6.15 3.68
N ASP A 340 -21.63 -7.21 2.93
CA ASP A 340 -22.62 -8.01 2.18
C ASP A 340 -23.43 -8.96 3.09
N ASP A 341 -23.19 -9.00 4.41
CA ASP A 341 -24.06 -9.72 5.38
C ASP A 341 -25.40 -8.99 5.61
N PHE A 342 -25.54 -7.77 5.09
CA PHE A 342 -26.67 -6.88 5.33
C PHE A 342 -27.36 -6.51 4.03
N ALA A 343 -28.69 -6.41 4.08
CA ALA A 343 -29.49 -6.00 2.91
C ALA A 343 -29.24 -4.54 2.51
N SER A 344 -28.81 -3.69 3.45
CA SER A 344 -28.52 -2.28 3.20
C SER A 344 -27.45 -1.72 4.15
N ALA A 345 -26.86 -0.59 3.77
CA ALA A 345 -25.95 0.15 4.64
C ALA A 345 -26.64 0.66 5.93
N GLY A 346 -27.96 0.88 5.88
CA GLY A 346 -28.77 1.22 7.05
C GLY A 346 -28.93 0.05 8.03
N ASP A 347 -29.07 -1.18 7.52
CA ASP A 347 -29.12 -2.38 8.36
C ASP A 347 -27.76 -2.68 8.99
N LEU A 348 -26.66 -2.48 8.24
CA LEU A 348 -25.32 -2.50 8.81
C LEU A 348 -25.17 -1.45 9.93
N ALA A 349 -25.56 -0.19 9.68
CA ALA A 349 -25.49 0.86 10.68
C ALA A 349 -26.25 0.52 11.96
N ARG A 350 -27.48 -0.01 11.83
CA ARG A 350 -28.29 -0.48 12.96
C ARG A 350 -27.57 -1.59 13.73
N TYR A 351 -27.05 -2.58 13.02
CA TYR A 351 -26.29 -3.68 13.61
C TYR A 351 -25.06 -3.20 14.39
N LEU A 352 -24.28 -2.27 13.83
CA LEU A 352 -23.09 -1.72 14.50
C LEU A 352 -23.47 -1.00 15.79
N TRP A 353 -24.55 -0.22 15.77
CA TRP A 353 -25.04 0.47 16.97
C TRP A 353 -25.53 -0.50 18.04
N GLU A 354 -26.39 -1.46 17.67
CA GLU A 354 -26.86 -2.49 18.62
C GLU A 354 -25.71 -3.30 19.21
N LEU A 355 -24.70 -3.62 18.39
CA LEU A 355 -23.54 -4.36 18.82
C LEU A 355 -22.63 -3.53 19.74
N SER A 356 -22.54 -2.21 19.59
CA SER A 356 -21.74 -1.39 20.52
C SER A 356 -22.35 -1.28 21.91
N GLU A 357 -23.68 -1.45 22.02
CA GLU A 357 -24.41 -1.42 23.29
C GLU A 357 -24.49 -2.81 23.98
N ASP A 358 -24.11 -3.89 23.29
CA ASP A 358 -24.10 -5.26 23.82
C ASP A 358 -22.66 -5.75 24.04
N ALA A 359 -22.16 -5.56 25.26
CA ALA A 359 -20.79 -5.91 25.63
C ALA A 359 -20.47 -7.41 25.45
N GLU A 360 -21.41 -8.30 25.74
CA GLU A 360 -21.21 -9.74 25.64
C GLU A 360 -21.05 -10.15 24.17
N ARG A 361 -21.97 -9.67 23.33
CA ARG A 361 -21.96 -9.95 21.90
C ARG A 361 -20.79 -9.28 21.18
N TYR A 362 -20.41 -8.08 21.59
CA TYR A 362 -19.21 -7.43 21.09
C TYR A 362 -17.94 -8.21 21.48
N GLN A 363 -17.85 -8.71 22.71
CA GLN A 363 -16.71 -9.51 23.18
C GLN A 363 -16.54 -10.81 22.38
N ARG A 364 -17.61 -11.40 21.83
CA ARG A 364 -17.53 -12.60 20.98
C ARG A 364 -16.62 -12.38 19.76
N TYR A 365 -16.55 -11.17 19.21
CA TYR A 365 -15.68 -10.83 18.08
C TYR A 365 -14.18 -10.93 18.36
N PHE A 366 -13.79 -11.12 19.62
CA PHE A 366 -12.40 -11.18 20.05
C PHE A 366 -11.98 -12.58 20.52
N GLN A 367 -12.88 -13.56 20.60
CA GLN A 367 -12.60 -14.87 21.20
C GLN A 367 -11.43 -15.61 20.54
N TRP A 368 -11.27 -15.45 19.23
CA TRP A 368 -10.14 -15.98 18.48
C TRP A 368 -8.78 -15.51 19.02
N ARG A 369 -8.70 -14.33 19.65
CA ARG A 369 -7.47 -13.77 20.23
C ARG A 369 -6.91 -14.55 21.41
N LYS A 370 -7.71 -15.44 21.99
CA LYS A 370 -7.23 -16.37 23.00
C LYS A 370 -6.08 -17.21 22.46
N TRP A 371 -6.13 -17.61 21.19
CA TRP A 371 -5.16 -18.53 20.59
C TRP A 371 -4.40 -17.95 19.41
N LEU A 372 -4.86 -16.84 18.85
CA LEU A 372 -4.30 -16.29 17.61
C LEU A 372 -3.94 -14.82 17.82
N LYS A 373 -2.83 -14.37 17.23
CA LYS A 373 -2.50 -12.93 17.16
C LYS A 373 -2.27 -12.51 15.71
N PRO A 374 -2.73 -11.31 15.32
CA PRO A 374 -2.41 -10.78 14.00
C PRO A 374 -0.92 -10.42 13.94
N VAL A 375 -0.25 -10.89 12.89
CA VAL A 375 1.10 -10.49 12.51
C VAL A 375 0.99 -9.75 11.20
N VAL A 376 1.44 -8.51 11.16
CA VAL A 376 1.42 -7.70 9.93
C VAL A 376 2.53 -8.17 9.00
N GLY A 377 2.22 -8.28 7.72
CA GLY A 377 3.19 -8.57 6.67
C GLY A 377 4.32 -7.54 6.74
N ALA A 378 5.55 -8.02 6.89
CA ALA A 378 6.67 -7.13 7.14
C ALA A 378 7.14 -6.40 5.87
N GLY A 379 8.10 -5.49 6.03
CA GLY A 379 8.58 -4.65 4.94
C GLY A 379 9.27 -5.40 3.80
N TRP A 380 9.65 -4.66 2.76
CA TRP A 380 10.22 -5.19 1.52
C TRP A 380 11.39 -6.17 1.71
N ALA A 381 12.23 -5.97 2.72
CA ALA A 381 13.33 -6.88 3.03
C ALA A 381 12.82 -8.31 3.37
N LEU A 382 11.75 -8.44 4.16
CA LEU A 382 11.16 -9.75 4.46
C LEU A 382 10.55 -10.39 3.21
N HIS A 383 9.89 -9.59 2.36
CA HIS A 383 9.33 -10.08 1.10
C HIS A 383 10.44 -10.72 0.24
N VAL A 384 11.55 -10.01 0.06
CA VAL A 384 12.70 -10.53 -0.69
C VAL A 384 13.31 -11.78 0.00
N CYS A 385 13.29 -11.87 1.33
CA CYS A 385 13.65 -13.10 2.04
C CYS A 385 12.69 -14.27 1.80
N ARG A 386 11.39 -14.04 1.57
CA ARG A 386 10.45 -15.12 1.19
C ARG A 386 10.83 -15.74 -0.15
N ALA A 387 11.26 -14.92 -1.10
CA ALA A 387 11.78 -15.41 -2.38
C ALA A 387 13.07 -16.23 -2.19
N CYS A 388 14.01 -15.74 -1.36
CA CYS A 388 15.21 -16.51 -1.01
C CYS A 388 14.87 -17.88 -0.43
N ARG A 389 14.02 -17.93 0.61
CA ARG A 389 13.56 -19.18 1.21
C ARG A 389 12.97 -20.13 0.16
N PHE A 390 12.04 -19.63 -0.67
CA PHE A 390 11.40 -20.44 -1.71
C PHE A 390 12.41 -21.05 -2.67
N LEU A 391 13.38 -20.26 -3.15
CA LEU A 391 14.41 -20.72 -4.08
C LEU A 391 15.38 -21.73 -3.43
N GLN A 392 15.66 -21.61 -2.13
CA GLN A 392 16.49 -22.57 -1.40
C GLN A 392 15.78 -23.90 -1.15
N THR A 393 14.47 -23.88 -0.91
CA THR A 393 13.72 -25.09 -0.49
C THR A 393 12.98 -25.79 -1.62
N THR A 394 12.93 -25.20 -2.81
CA THR A 394 12.15 -25.71 -3.93
C THR A 394 13.06 -26.15 -5.07
N GLU A 395 12.84 -27.35 -5.59
CA GLU A 395 13.60 -27.88 -6.71
C GLU A 395 13.50 -26.95 -7.94
N ALA A 396 14.64 -26.68 -8.56
CA ALA A 396 14.73 -25.82 -9.72
C ALA A 396 14.14 -26.50 -10.98
N ARG A 397 12.83 -26.40 -11.20
CA ARG A 397 12.17 -26.75 -12.47
C ARG A 397 11.91 -25.54 -13.38
N TYR A 398 12.39 -25.59 -14.62
CA TYR A 398 12.07 -24.54 -15.59
C TYR A 398 10.58 -24.57 -15.88
N ARG A 399 9.93 -23.41 -15.74
CA ARG A 399 8.52 -23.20 -16.07
C ARG A 399 8.31 -21.75 -16.45
N VAL A 400 7.24 -21.49 -17.18
CA VAL A 400 6.75 -20.14 -17.48
C VAL A 400 5.40 -19.98 -16.79
N VAL A 401 5.09 -18.77 -16.34
CA VAL A 401 3.74 -18.40 -15.89
C VAL A 401 2.95 -18.06 -17.15
N PRO A 402 2.07 -18.95 -17.64
CA PRO A 402 1.20 -18.61 -18.76
C PRO A 402 0.18 -17.57 -18.30
N ASP A 403 -0.18 -16.66 -19.22
CA ASP A 403 -1.35 -15.80 -19.08
C ASP A 403 -1.50 -15.17 -17.69
N LEU A 404 -0.43 -14.49 -17.25
CA LEU A 404 -0.35 -13.80 -15.95
C LEU A 404 -1.57 -12.89 -15.74
N SER A 405 -2.05 -12.26 -16.80
CA SER A 405 -3.21 -11.40 -16.81
C SER A 405 -4.54 -12.13 -16.56
N GLU A 406 -4.67 -13.37 -17.03
CA GLU A 406 -5.85 -14.21 -16.77
C GLU A 406 -5.81 -14.78 -15.36
N TRP A 407 -4.64 -15.24 -14.91
CA TRP A 407 -4.51 -15.78 -13.55
C TRP A 407 -4.71 -14.71 -12.46
N PHE A 408 -4.25 -13.47 -12.68
CA PHE A 408 -4.25 -12.48 -11.61
C PHE A 408 -5.59 -11.76 -11.41
N VAL A 409 -6.42 -11.66 -12.47
CA VAL A 409 -7.74 -11.00 -12.47
C VAL A 409 -8.81 -11.97 -11.99
#